data_AF-A0A8J7R2G8-F1
#
_entry.id   AF-A0A8J7R2G8-F1
#
_cell.length_a   1.000
_cell.length_b   1.000
_cell.length_c   1.000
_cell.angle_alpha   90.00
_cell.angle_beta   90.00
_cell.angle_gamma   90.00
#
_symmetry.space_group_name_H-M   'P 1'
#
loop_
_entity.id
_entity.type
_entity.pdbx_description
1 polymer ?
#
loop_
_entity_poly.entity_id
_entity_poly.type
_entity_poly.pdbx_seq_one_letter_code
_entity_poly.pdbx_strand_id
1 'polypeptide(L)'
;MGDRTGVSNTALALLASIIDLLIYYLILNMANGPETLFYLLFLFLRTIGVVGDDFGQFIELVRNTPVWPLLALVGSQVGMVLSAAVTFAITWWTVGITSRMLAWRRAGKEQKREICTKKRKRRLWWKGLKGEGGESLVILPKLVKANEKPRFKPTIATGKVNKVGKPTDWRVLTRTEWWQIPKTQVVTLMKGKLSELVLEAKKLVPEGSYAELAKTLGVAPTLLRRIVREGRDSMSVGRLLKLLDLLGAPYEILTPHIRSVGGKSAQAITNPKFPIDLYNPEGARLLAAALKDGDITNGDHHFDYTNYDNENIRIVTEAVQQVFGDIEPTILYDQDGRQRGIKFNSAVIGEVLLRAGAVEGRKAEKDYHLPDMIKHGDYPVRNAYFEQAIRDDGNRDYENYRIKITCAQELKSKVKKEHLRVIENSNLEEKRFPSQAIKLVMRFTGGTEKRLPRELRPAYEDLVSKMSNEWIPTILKEEAEIMQETYNVEVVIRPKEIYVGEKRGLRGAWNIMVERKENFEKMVRQLDSVWKKGGDKG
;
A
#
# COMPACT_ATOMS: atom_id res chain seq x y z
N MET A 1 -7.52 -10.04 -34.54
CA MET A 1 -8.94 -10.26 -34.90
C MET A 1 -9.77 -9.39 -33.99
N GLY A 2 -10.15 -8.21 -34.48
CA GLY A 2 -11.09 -7.33 -33.79
C GLY A 2 -12.51 -7.85 -34.02
N ASP A 3 -13.32 -7.88 -32.97
CA ASP A 3 -14.76 -8.13 -33.07
C ASP A 3 -15.37 -7.10 -34.02
N ARG A 4 -15.66 -7.54 -35.26
CA ARG A 4 -16.27 -6.72 -36.31
C ARG A 4 -17.79 -6.72 -36.25
N THR A 5 -18.40 -7.42 -35.30
CA THR A 5 -19.84 -7.37 -35.07
C THR A 5 -20.10 -6.50 -33.85
N GLY A 6 -19.96 -5.18 -34.04
CA GLY A 6 -20.32 -4.16 -33.07
C GLY A 6 -21.83 -4.05 -32.87
N VAL A 7 -22.50 -5.15 -32.54
CA VAL A 7 -23.86 -5.06 -32.00
C VAL A 7 -23.69 -4.62 -30.56
N SER A 8 -23.95 -3.34 -30.30
CA SER A 8 -23.94 -2.79 -28.96
C SER A 8 -24.87 -3.63 -28.09
N ASN A 9 -24.45 -4.01 -26.89
CA ASN A 9 -25.31 -4.70 -25.93
C ASN A 9 -26.62 -3.94 -25.66
N THR A 10 -26.63 -2.62 -25.87
CA THR A 10 -27.82 -1.76 -25.84
C THR A 10 -28.82 -2.13 -26.95
N ALA A 11 -28.35 -2.53 -28.13
CA ALA A 11 -29.21 -2.96 -29.23
C ALA A 11 -29.86 -4.32 -28.94
N LEU A 12 -29.13 -5.24 -28.30
CA LEU A 12 -29.67 -6.54 -27.90
C LEU A 12 -30.73 -6.38 -26.79
N ALA A 13 -30.48 -5.46 -25.84
CA ALA A 13 -31.43 -5.08 -24.80
C ALA A 13 -32.72 -4.49 -25.38
N LEU A 14 -32.56 -3.55 -26.31
CA LEU A 14 -33.68 -2.92 -27.00
C LEU A 14 -34.51 -3.96 -27.75
N LEU A 15 -33.87 -4.89 -28.47
CA LEU A 15 -34.56 -5.96 -29.20
C LEU A 15 -35.32 -6.90 -28.25
N ALA A 16 -34.72 -7.29 -27.12
CA ALA A 16 -35.39 -8.11 -26.11
C ALA A 16 -36.63 -7.40 -25.53
N SER A 17 -36.52 -6.10 -25.21
CA SER A 17 -37.66 -5.30 -24.74
C SER A 17 -38.73 -5.12 -25.82
N ILE A 18 -38.36 -4.97 -27.09
CA ILE A 18 -39.34 -4.90 -28.19
C ILE A 18 -40.07 -6.22 -28.35
N ILE A 19 -39.38 -7.36 -28.28
CA ILE A 19 -40.00 -8.69 -28.35
C ILE A 19 -40.96 -8.90 -27.16
N ASP A 20 -40.56 -8.52 -25.94
CA ASP A 20 -41.41 -8.60 -24.75
C ASP A 20 -42.70 -7.78 -24.90
N LEU A 21 -42.58 -6.55 -25.41
CA LEU A 21 -43.74 -5.68 -25.70
C LEU A 21 -44.63 -6.24 -26.81
N LEU A 22 -44.07 -6.87 -27.84
CA LEU A 22 -44.84 -7.50 -28.92
C LEU A 22 -45.62 -8.73 -28.43
N ILE A 23 -45.01 -9.55 -27.57
CA ILE A 23 -45.69 -10.69 -26.95
C ILE A 23 -46.82 -10.19 -26.06
N TYR A 24 -46.56 -9.16 -25.23
CA TYR A 24 -47.57 -8.53 -24.40
C TYR A 24 -48.75 -7.99 -25.23
N TYR A 25 -48.46 -7.27 -26.32
CA TYR A 25 -49.47 -6.74 -27.23
C TYR A 25 -50.31 -7.84 -27.87
N LEU A 26 -49.68 -8.96 -28.26
CA LEU A 26 -50.39 -10.10 -28.84
C LEU A 26 -51.37 -10.73 -27.85
N ILE A 27 -50.97 -10.88 -26.59
CA ILE A 27 -51.85 -11.43 -25.53
C ILE A 27 -52.99 -10.44 -25.25
N LEU A 28 -52.71 -9.13 -25.16
CA LEU A 28 -53.72 -8.12 -24.85
C LEU A 28 -54.88 -8.09 -25.86
N ASN A 29 -54.62 -8.40 -27.12
CA ASN A 29 -55.63 -8.41 -28.20
C ASN A 29 -56.46 -9.70 -28.27
N MET A 30 -56.22 -10.70 -27.41
CA MET A 30 -57.07 -11.89 -27.32
C MET A 30 -58.40 -11.55 -26.63
N ALA A 31 -59.45 -12.32 -26.88
CA ALA A 31 -60.80 -12.05 -26.33
C ALA A 31 -60.84 -11.94 -24.79
N ASN A 32 -59.89 -12.58 -24.08
CA ASN A 32 -59.70 -12.49 -22.62
C ASN A 32 -58.26 -12.05 -22.25
N GLY A 33 -57.62 -11.28 -23.14
CA GLY A 33 -56.22 -10.87 -23.03
C GLY A 33 -55.87 -10.15 -21.73
N PRO A 34 -56.58 -9.07 -21.35
CA PRO A 34 -56.33 -8.34 -20.12
C PRO A 34 -56.47 -9.22 -18.87
N GLU A 35 -57.47 -10.10 -18.83
CA GLU A 35 -57.67 -11.04 -17.72
C GLU A 35 -56.53 -12.06 -17.62
N THR A 36 -56.09 -12.58 -18.76
CA THR A 36 -54.97 -13.54 -18.83
C THR A 36 -53.68 -12.89 -18.31
N LEU A 37 -53.38 -11.66 -18.74
CA LEU A 37 -52.21 -10.90 -18.28
C LEU A 37 -52.29 -10.57 -16.79
N PHE A 38 -53.48 -10.21 -16.31
CA PHE A 38 -53.72 -9.98 -14.89
C PHE A 38 -53.43 -11.23 -14.05
N TYR A 39 -53.90 -12.40 -14.48
CA TYR A 39 -53.65 -13.67 -13.78
C TYR A 39 -52.17 -14.06 -13.82
N LEU A 40 -51.48 -13.87 -14.94
CA LEU A 40 -50.04 -14.12 -15.04
C LEU A 40 -49.25 -13.21 -14.09
N LEU A 41 -49.60 -11.93 -14.03
CA LEU A 41 -49.00 -10.99 -13.08
C LEU A 41 -49.28 -11.40 -11.64
N PHE A 42 -50.52 -11.75 -11.31
CA PHE A 42 -50.89 -12.20 -9.97
C PHE A 42 -50.13 -13.46 -9.56
N LEU A 43 -50.06 -14.48 -10.43
CA LEU A 43 -49.29 -15.70 -10.18
C LEU A 43 -47.80 -15.39 -9.97
N PHE A 44 -47.23 -14.49 -10.76
CA PHE A 44 -45.85 -14.04 -10.60
C PHE A 44 -45.65 -13.37 -9.23
N LEU A 45 -46.47 -12.37 -8.90
CA LEU A 45 -46.40 -11.63 -7.63
C LEU A 45 -46.62 -12.53 -6.40
N ARG A 46 -47.52 -13.51 -6.49
CA ARG A 46 -47.72 -14.53 -5.45
C ARG A 46 -46.48 -15.42 -5.31
N THR A 47 -45.89 -15.85 -6.42
CA THR A 47 -44.70 -16.72 -6.43
C THR A 47 -43.49 -16.04 -5.76
N ILE A 48 -43.33 -14.73 -5.94
CA ILE A 48 -42.27 -13.95 -5.29
C ILE A 48 -42.65 -13.46 -3.88
N GLY A 49 -43.82 -13.84 -3.36
CA GLY A 49 -44.29 -13.52 -2.01
C GLY A 49 -44.72 -12.06 -1.80
N VAL A 50 -44.94 -11.29 -2.87
CA VAL A 50 -45.42 -9.90 -2.77
C VAL A 50 -46.90 -9.86 -2.40
N VAL A 51 -47.65 -10.90 -2.77
CA VAL A 51 -49.09 -10.99 -2.55
C VAL A 51 -49.40 -12.29 -1.80
N GLY A 52 -50.12 -12.18 -0.68
CA GLY A 52 -50.53 -13.30 0.16
C GLY A 52 -51.85 -13.96 -0.26
N ASP A 53 -52.23 -15.02 0.44
CA ASP A 53 -53.44 -15.82 0.14
C ASP A 53 -54.74 -15.00 0.26
N ASP A 54 -54.77 -13.99 1.13
CA ASP A 54 -55.92 -13.08 1.31
C ASP A 54 -56.29 -12.33 0.03
N PHE A 55 -55.30 -12.01 -0.82
CA PHE A 55 -55.56 -11.36 -2.10
C PHE A 55 -56.20 -12.33 -3.11
N GLY A 56 -55.90 -13.63 -3.03
CA GLY A 56 -56.57 -14.64 -3.84
C GLY A 56 -58.08 -14.68 -3.57
N GLN A 57 -58.46 -14.60 -2.29
CA GLN A 57 -59.87 -14.52 -1.88
C GLN A 57 -60.54 -13.24 -2.39
N PHE A 58 -59.82 -12.11 -2.37
CA PHE A 58 -60.30 -10.86 -2.95
C PHE A 58 -60.53 -10.97 -4.47
N ILE A 59 -59.62 -11.62 -5.21
CA ILE A 59 -59.79 -11.85 -6.65
C ILE A 59 -61.03 -12.69 -6.93
N GLU A 60 -61.25 -13.77 -6.18
CA GLU A 60 -62.46 -14.60 -6.34
C GLU A 60 -63.75 -13.84 -6.03
N LEU A 61 -63.74 -13.00 -5.00
CA LEU A 61 -64.88 -12.16 -4.62
C LEU A 61 -65.24 -11.16 -5.72
N VAL A 62 -64.24 -10.54 -6.34
CA VAL A 62 -64.45 -9.45 -7.29
C VAL A 62 -64.66 -9.97 -8.73
N ARG A 63 -64.24 -11.20 -9.04
CA ARG A 63 -64.31 -11.79 -10.38
C ARG A 63 -65.72 -11.81 -11.00
N ASN A 64 -66.75 -12.01 -10.17
CA ASN A 64 -68.14 -12.08 -10.64
C ASN A 64 -68.86 -10.72 -10.57
N THR A 65 -68.14 -9.63 -10.30
CA THR A 65 -68.70 -8.28 -10.20
C THR A 65 -68.56 -7.53 -11.53
N PRO A 66 -69.44 -6.55 -11.81
CA PRO A 66 -69.31 -5.71 -13.02
C PRO A 66 -68.03 -4.86 -13.04
N VAL A 67 -67.28 -4.76 -11.93
CA VAL A 67 -66.01 -4.02 -11.84
C VAL A 67 -64.83 -4.86 -12.31
N TRP A 68 -64.98 -6.18 -12.45
CA TRP A 68 -63.90 -7.10 -12.82
C TRP A 68 -63.16 -6.74 -14.12
N PRO A 69 -63.83 -6.41 -15.25
CA PRO A 69 -63.13 -6.09 -16.49
C PRO A 69 -62.24 -4.84 -16.36
N LEU A 70 -62.67 -3.85 -15.56
CA LEU A 70 -61.89 -2.64 -15.31
C LEU A 70 -60.65 -2.94 -14.46
N LEU A 71 -60.79 -3.77 -13.42
CA LEU A 71 -59.66 -4.18 -12.57
C LEU A 71 -58.65 -5.04 -13.33
N ALA A 72 -59.12 -5.97 -14.16
CA ALA A 72 -58.28 -6.76 -15.05
C ALA A 72 -57.51 -5.86 -16.04
N LEU A 73 -58.17 -4.85 -16.61
CA LEU A 73 -57.53 -3.90 -17.51
C LEU A 73 -56.44 -3.07 -16.79
N VAL A 74 -56.75 -2.46 -15.66
CA VAL A 74 -55.78 -1.66 -14.88
C VAL A 74 -54.60 -2.52 -14.43
N GLY A 75 -54.87 -3.71 -13.87
CA GLY A 75 -53.80 -4.58 -13.41
C GLY A 75 -52.97 -5.15 -14.57
N SER A 76 -53.54 -5.36 -15.76
CA SER A 76 -52.76 -5.70 -16.95
C SER A 76 -51.76 -4.58 -17.30
N GLN A 77 -52.20 -3.31 -17.31
CA GLN A 77 -51.32 -2.16 -17.59
C GLN A 77 -50.19 -2.03 -16.57
N VAL A 78 -50.47 -2.26 -15.28
CA VAL A 78 -49.43 -2.32 -14.24
C VAL A 78 -48.44 -3.45 -14.52
N GLY A 79 -48.93 -4.62 -14.92
CA GLY A 79 -48.10 -5.75 -15.32
C GLY A 79 -47.17 -5.44 -16.51
N MET A 80 -47.67 -4.71 -17.50
CA MET A 80 -46.87 -4.25 -18.65
C MET A 80 -45.69 -3.39 -18.21
N VAL A 81 -45.95 -2.38 -17.38
CA VAL A 81 -44.92 -1.45 -16.89
C VAL A 81 -43.89 -2.21 -16.04
N LEU A 82 -44.35 -3.13 -15.20
CA LEU A 82 -43.48 -3.96 -14.38
C LEU A 82 -42.60 -4.88 -15.23
N SER A 83 -43.16 -5.55 -16.25
CA SER A 83 -42.41 -6.41 -17.17
C SER A 83 -41.32 -5.63 -17.89
N ALA A 84 -41.67 -4.47 -18.46
CA ALA A 84 -40.70 -3.61 -19.14
C ALA A 84 -39.57 -3.15 -18.19
N ALA A 85 -39.91 -2.76 -16.96
CA ALA A 85 -38.93 -2.35 -15.96
C ALA A 85 -37.99 -3.50 -15.53
N VAL A 86 -38.55 -4.70 -15.32
CA VAL A 86 -37.78 -5.90 -14.97
C VAL A 86 -36.85 -6.32 -16.11
N THR A 87 -37.35 -6.37 -17.35
CA THR A 87 -36.56 -6.69 -18.54
C THR A 87 -35.41 -5.69 -18.72
N PHE A 88 -35.65 -4.40 -18.48
CA PHE A 88 -34.60 -3.39 -18.51
C PHE A 88 -33.56 -3.60 -17.40
N ALA A 89 -34.00 -3.84 -16.16
CA ALA A 89 -33.11 -4.06 -15.01
C ALA A 89 -32.24 -5.30 -15.17
N ILE A 90 -32.82 -6.43 -15.59
CA ILE A 90 -32.09 -7.67 -15.86
C ILE A 90 -31.05 -7.44 -16.96
N THR A 91 -31.43 -6.75 -18.04
CA THR A 91 -30.50 -6.51 -19.12
C THR A 91 -29.36 -5.59 -18.70
N TRP A 92 -29.65 -4.50 -17.99
CA TRP A 92 -28.65 -3.60 -17.43
C TRP A 92 -27.65 -4.35 -16.54
N TRP A 93 -28.15 -5.23 -15.67
CA TRP A 93 -27.31 -6.04 -14.78
C TRP A 93 -26.42 -7.02 -15.56
N THR A 94 -26.97 -7.71 -16.57
CA THR A 94 -26.25 -8.65 -17.43
C THR A 94 -25.14 -7.95 -18.22
N VAL A 95 -25.41 -6.74 -18.73
CA VAL A 95 -24.42 -5.90 -19.42
C VAL A 95 -23.31 -5.44 -18.46
N GLY A 96 -23.67 -5.08 -17.22
CA GLY A 96 -22.69 -4.73 -16.19
C GLY A 96 -21.73 -5.88 -15.87
N ILE A 97 -22.25 -7.10 -15.71
CA ILE A 97 -21.45 -8.31 -15.44
C ILE A 97 -20.53 -8.63 -16.62
N THR A 98 -21.07 -8.66 -17.85
CA THR A 98 -20.28 -9.00 -19.05
C THR A 98 -19.19 -7.97 -19.32
N SER A 99 -19.46 -6.68 -19.10
CA SER A 99 -18.47 -5.60 -19.23
C SER A 99 -17.34 -5.74 -18.20
N ARG A 100 -17.67 -6.04 -16.94
CA ARG A 100 -16.68 -6.32 -15.88
C ARG A 100 -15.84 -7.56 -16.21
N MET A 101 -16.46 -8.62 -16.73
CA MET A 101 -15.77 -9.85 -17.11
C MET A 101 -14.82 -9.63 -18.31
N LEU A 102 -15.22 -8.81 -19.28
CA LEU A 102 -14.36 -8.43 -20.41
C LEU A 102 -13.19 -7.55 -19.98
N ALA A 103 -13.42 -6.57 -19.09
CA ALA A 103 -12.37 -5.76 -18.50
C ALA A 103 -11.35 -6.63 -17.74
N TRP A 104 -11.85 -7.57 -16.92
CA TRP A 104 -11.01 -8.54 -16.21
C TRP A 104 -10.20 -9.42 -17.17
N ARG A 105 -10.80 -9.90 -18.27
CA ARG A 105 -10.08 -10.68 -19.30
C ARG A 105 -9.02 -9.85 -20.03
N ARG A 106 -9.25 -8.56 -20.28
CA ARG A 106 -8.24 -7.67 -20.88
C ARG A 106 -7.07 -7.45 -19.92
N ALA A 107 -7.36 -7.11 -18.67
CA ALA A 107 -6.36 -6.96 -17.61
C ALA A 107 -5.51 -8.23 -17.46
N GLY A 108 -6.14 -9.41 -17.45
CA GLY A 108 -5.42 -10.68 -17.39
C GLY A 108 -4.54 -10.98 -18.62
N LYS A 109 -4.94 -10.53 -19.82
CA LYS A 109 -4.10 -10.66 -21.03
C LYS A 109 -2.92 -9.68 -21.02
N GLU A 110 -3.11 -8.47 -20.54
CA GLU A 110 -2.04 -7.48 -20.35
C GLU A 110 -1.03 -7.97 -19.31
N GLN A 111 -1.51 -8.46 -18.16
CA GLN A 111 -0.66 -9.06 -17.13
C GLN A 111 0.13 -10.27 -17.66
N LYS A 112 -0.50 -11.15 -18.47
CA LYS A 112 0.22 -12.25 -19.14
C LYS A 112 1.27 -11.76 -20.14
N ARG A 113 1.00 -10.69 -20.89
CA ARG A 113 1.99 -10.07 -21.80
C ARG A 113 3.16 -9.50 -21.01
N GLU A 114 2.91 -8.82 -19.90
CA GLU A 114 3.96 -8.30 -19.01
C GLU A 114 4.79 -9.42 -18.36
N ILE A 115 4.16 -10.51 -17.93
CA ILE A 115 4.90 -11.67 -17.40
C ILE A 115 5.76 -12.30 -18.50
N CYS A 116 5.25 -12.40 -19.73
CA CYS A 116 6.02 -12.90 -20.87
C CYS A 116 7.19 -11.98 -21.25
N THR A 117 7.00 -10.66 -21.25
CA THR A 117 8.08 -9.71 -21.52
C THR A 117 9.11 -9.70 -20.39
N LYS A 118 8.69 -9.77 -19.12
CA LYS A 118 9.59 -9.94 -17.97
C LYS A 118 10.37 -11.26 -18.04
N LYS A 119 9.71 -12.39 -18.36
CA LYS A 119 10.39 -13.68 -18.59
C LYS A 119 11.37 -13.63 -19.77
N ARG A 120 11.04 -12.94 -20.86
CA ARG A 120 11.93 -12.74 -22.02
C ARG A 120 13.15 -11.89 -21.64
N LYS A 121 12.96 -10.78 -20.91
CA LYS A 121 14.06 -9.97 -20.36
C LYS A 121 14.94 -10.79 -19.40
N ARG A 122 14.34 -11.59 -18.52
CA ARG A 122 15.09 -12.49 -17.59
C ARG A 122 15.89 -13.55 -18.34
N ARG A 123 15.36 -14.13 -19.43
CA ARG A 123 16.10 -15.09 -20.29
C ARG A 123 17.25 -14.42 -21.04
N LEU A 124 17.06 -13.20 -21.54
CA LEU A 124 18.12 -12.44 -22.21
C LEU A 124 19.22 -12.05 -21.23
N TRP A 125 18.87 -11.59 -20.03
CA TRP A 125 19.80 -11.33 -18.94
C TRP A 125 20.58 -12.58 -18.52
N TRP A 126 19.90 -13.72 -18.35
CA TRP A 126 20.55 -15.01 -18.06
C TRP A 126 21.48 -15.51 -19.17
N LYS A 127 21.17 -15.19 -20.44
CA LYS A 127 22.04 -15.51 -21.58
C LYS A 127 23.26 -14.57 -21.62
N GLY A 128 23.10 -13.30 -21.25
CA GLY A 128 24.22 -12.36 -21.09
C GLY A 128 25.21 -12.83 -20.01
N LEU A 129 24.72 -13.30 -18.87
CA LEU A 129 25.55 -13.83 -17.79
C LEU A 129 26.27 -15.16 -18.11
N LYS A 130 25.84 -15.90 -19.13
CA LYS A 130 26.50 -17.12 -19.59
C LYS A 130 27.42 -16.90 -20.79
N GLY A 131 27.46 -15.67 -21.33
CA GLY A 131 28.21 -15.32 -22.54
C GLY A 131 29.64 -14.84 -22.29
N GLU A 132 30.05 -14.60 -21.04
CA GLU A 132 31.40 -14.14 -20.72
C GLU A 132 32.05 -15.10 -19.72
N GLY A 133 33.20 -15.66 -20.11
CA GLY A 133 34.17 -16.25 -19.20
C GLY A 133 33.80 -17.62 -18.64
N GLY A 134 33.98 -18.66 -19.46
CA GLY A 134 34.19 -20.01 -18.95
C GLY A 134 35.50 -20.07 -18.18
N GLU A 135 35.45 -19.80 -16.88
CA GLU A 135 36.49 -20.23 -15.95
C GLU A 135 35.90 -21.13 -14.87
N SER A 136 36.59 -22.25 -14.70
CA SER A 136 36.25 -23.41 -13.90
C SER A 136 35.91 -23.02 -12.45
N LEU A 137 34.74 -23.47 -11.98
CA LEU A 137 34.33 -23.40 -10.57
C LEU A 137 35.35 -24.15 -9.70
N VAL A 138 36.15 -23.35 -8.99
CA VAL A 138 37.11 -23.77 -7.98
C VAL A 138 36.43 -24.60 -6.91
N ILE A 139 37.05 -25.75 -6.65
CA ILE A 139 36.72 -26.75 -5.64
C ILE A 139 36.62 -26.09 -4.25
N LEU A 140 35.50 -26.37 -3.56
CA LEU A 140 35.25 -26.05 -2.15
C LEU A 140 36.50 -26.27 -1.28
N PRO A 141 36.88 -25.32 -0.41
CA PRO A 141 37.85 -25.62 0.63
C PRO A 141 37.23 -26.66 1.56
N LYS A 142 37.86 -27.84 1.61
CA LYS A 142 37.58 -28.85 2.63
C LYS A 142 37.62 -28.15 3.98
N LEU A 143 36.51 -28.22 4.73
CA LEU A 143 36.48 -27.88 6.14
C LEU A 143 37.58 -28.70 6.84
N VAL A 144 38.70 -28.05 7.13
CA VAL A 144 39.74 -28.60 7.98
C VAL A 144 39.10 -28.74 9.35
N LYS A 145 38.84 -30.00 9.76
CA LYS A 145 38.57 -30.32 11.15
C LYS A 145 39.76 -29.84 11.97
N ALA A 146 39.63 -28.68 12.59
CA ALA A 146 40.48 -28.30 13.70
C ALA A 146 40.21 -29.30 14.83
N ASN A 147 41.04 -30.34 14.88
CA ASN A 147 40.99 -31.40 15.89
C ASN A 147 41.76 -30.99 17.17
N GLU A 148 41.93 -29.69 17.39
CA GLU A 148 42.33 -29.16 18.68
C GLU A 148 41.06 -28.73 19.39
N LYS A 149 40.65 -29.52 20.41
CA LYS A 149 39.74 -29.02 21.44
C LYS A 149 40.36 -27.73 21.97
N PRO A 150 39.83 -26.54 21.66
CA PRO A 150 40.23 -25.39 22.43
C PRO A 150 39.65 -25.67 23.81
N ARG A 151 40.52 -25.77 24.83
CA ARG A 151 40.08 -25.63 26.22
C ARG A 151 39.61 -24.18 26.38
N PHE A 152 38.46 -23.86 25.81
CA PHE A 152 37.66 -22.75 26.28
C PHE A 152 37.23 -23.16 27.69
N LYS A 153 37.99 -22.67 28.67
CA LYS A 153 37.41 -22.44 29.99
C LYS A 153 36.15 -21.60 29.71
N PRO A 154 34.96 -22.05 30.11
CA PRO A 154 33.79 -21.21 30.04
C PRO A 154 34.03 -20.10 31.05
N THR A 155 34.63 -19.01 30.59
CA THR A 155 34.50 -17.75 31.30
C THR A 155 33.04 -17.40 31.16
N ILE A 156 32.23 -17.84 32.13
CA ILE A 156 30.93 -17.26 32.44
C ILE A 156 31.25 -15.86 32.97
N ALA A 157 31.73 -15.00 32.07
CA ALA A 157 31.50 -13.59 32.19
C ALA A 157 30.03 -13.44 31.80
N THR A 158 29.16 -13.48 32.82
CA THR A 158 27.97 -12.64 32.87
C THR A 158 28.43 -11.18 32.81
N GLY A 159 29.10 -10.80 31.72
CA GLY A 159 29.25 -9.42 31.33
C GLY A 159 27.84 -8.95 31.12
N LYS A 160 27.36 -8.10 32.04
CA LYS A 160 26.27 -7.17 31.77
C LYS A 160 26.42 -6.78 30.31
N VAL A 161 25.41 -7.09 29.49
CA VAL A 161 25.29 -6.48 28.17
C VAL A 161 25.35 -4.99 28.45
N ASN A 162 26.54 -4.42 28.28
CA ASN A 162 26.74 -2.99 28.42
C ASN A 162 25.70 -2.39 27.50
N LYS A 163 24.85 -1.51 28.05
CA LYS A 163 23.93 -0.68 27.27
C LYS A 163 24.68 -0.30 26.01
N VAL A 164 24.28 -0.86 24.88
CA VAL A 164 24.86 -0.56 23.57
C VAL A 164 24.89 0.96 23.53
N GLY A 165 26.09 1.53 23.58
CA GLY A 165 26.26 2.97 23.51
C GLY A 165 25.48 3.45 22.30
N LYS A 166 24.76 4.57 22.42
CA LYS A 166 24.01 5.17 21.31
C LYS A 166 24.88 5.03 20.05
N PRO A 167 24.43 4.35 18.97
CA PRO A 167 25.24 4.17 17.80
C PRO A 167 25.64 5.57 17.30
N THR A 168 26.93 5.90 17.38
CA THR A 168 27.45 7.19 16.92
C THR A 168 27.44 7.29 15.39
N ASP A 169 27.18 6.18 14.71
CA ASP A 169 27.12 6.08 13.26
C ASP A 169 25.72 5.68 12.81
N TRP A 170 24.95 6.67 12.33
CA TRP A 170 23.60 6.48 11.78
C TRP A 170 23.58 5.49 10.60
N ARG A 171 24.72 5.25 9.94
CA ARG A 171 24.85 4.25 8.85
C ARG A 171 24.61 2.83 9.34
N VAL A 172 24.84 2.56 10.63
CA VAL A 172 24.53 1.25 11.22
C VAL A 172 23.00 1.00 11.23
N LEU A 173 22.19 2.06 11.27
CA LEU A 173 20.73 1.92 11.28
C LEU A 173 20.14 1.66 9.89
N THR A 174 20.87 2.01 8.81
CA THR A 174 20.41 1.83 7.43
C THR A 174 20.77 0.47 6.84
N ARG A 175 21.71 -0.27 7.46
CA ARG A 175 22.15 -1.59 7.02
C ARG A 175 21.56 -2.67 7.91
N THR A 176 20.80 -3.60 7.32
CA THR A 176 20.17 -4.72 8.03
C THR A 176 20.61 -6.07 7.47
N GLU A 177 21.35 -6.81 8.28
CA GLU A 177 21.72 -8.20 8.03
C GLU A 177 20.56 -9.15 8.39
N TRP A 178 20.55 -10.36 7.83
CA TRP A 178 19.43 -11.29 8.02
C TRP A 178 19.25 -11.73 9.48
N TRP A 179 20.33 -11.79 10.27
CA TRP A 179 20.27 -12.11 11.70
C TRP A 179 19.77 -10.97 12.58
N GLN A 180 19.64 -9.76 12.01
CA GLN A 180 19.14 -8.58 12.73
C GLN A 180 17.64 -8.34 12.51
N ILE A 181 16.98 -9.11 11.65
CA ILE A 181 15.51 -9.08 11.52
C ILE A 181 14.86 -9.79 12.73
N PRO A 182 13.57 -9.60 13.02
CA PRO A 182 12.96 -10.19 14.20
C PRO A 182 13.05 -11.71 14.21
N LYS A 183 13.26 -12.23 15.43
CA LYS A 183 13.42 -13.66 15.69
C LYS A 183 12.21 -14.51 15.28
N THR A 184 11.04 -13.88 15.17
CA THR A 184 9.77 -14.49 14.74
C THR A 184 9.67 -14.67 13.23
N GLN A 185 10.42 -13.89 12.44
CA GLN A 185 10.41 -14.00 10.98
C GLN A 185 10.98 -15.34 10.53
N VAL A 186 10.46 -15.85 9.42
CA VAL A 186 10.87 -17.12 8.84
C VAL A 186 11.87 -16.87 7.73
N VAL A 187 13.00 -17.57 7.78
CA VAL A 187 13.98 -17.65 6.70
C VAL A 187 13.83 -19.00 6.04
N THR A 188 13.79 -19.01 4.70
CA THR A 188 13.81 -20.23 3.92
C THR A 188 15.11 -20.32 3.15
N LEU A 189 15.83 -21.41 3.34
CA LEU A 189 17.12 -21.68 2.71
C LEU A 189 16.94 -22.40 1.36
N MET A 190 18.03 -22.50 0.60
CA MET A 190 18.14 -23.37 -0.56
C MET A 190 17.92 -24.83 -0.17
N LYS A 191 17.41 -25.63 -1.13
CA LYS A 191 16.96 -27.00 -0.89
C LYS A 191 18.04 -27.86 -0.24
N GLY A 192 17.72 -28.44 0.92
CA GLY A 192 18.59 -29.37 1.65
C GLY A 192 19.60 -28.71 2.58
N LYS A 193 19.82 -27.39 2.48
CA LYS A 193 20.83 -26.71 3.31
C LYS A 193 20.48 -26.75 4.79
N LEU A 194 19.20 -26.59 5.14
CA LEU A 194 18.77 -26.67 6.53
C LEU A 194 18.94 -28.09 7.09
N SER A 195 18.67 -29.11 6.28
CA SER A 195 18.87 -30.51 6.65
C SER A 195 20.33 -30.83 6.93
N GLU A 196 21.25 -30.31 6.12
CA GLU A 196 22.70 -30.43 6.33
C GLU A 196 23.10 -29.85 7.70
N LEU A 197 22.68 -28.62 8.01
CA LEU A 197 22.97 -27.95 9.29
C LEU A 197 22.41 -28.74 10.48
N VAL A 198 21.17 -29.24 10.38
CA VAL A 198 20.55 -30.04 11.44
C VAL A 198 21.28 -31.36 11.66
N LEU A 199 21.74 -32.01 10.58
CA LEU A 199 22.51 -33.26 10.69
C LEU A 199 23.90 -33.04 11.28
N GLU A 200 24.58 -31.94 10.96
CA GLU A 200 25.86 -31.59 11.59
C GLU A 200 25.68 -31.25 13.07
N ALA A 201 24.69 -30.42 13.40
CA ALA A 201 24.41 -30.04 14.79
C ALA A 201 24.00 -31.24 15.65
N LYS A 202 23.31 -32.22 15.05
CA LYS A 202 22.96 -33.48 15.69
C LYS A 202 24.20 -34.26 16.14
N LYS A 203 25.33 -34.18 15.45
CA LYS A 203 26.59 -34.85 15.86
C LYS A 203 27.22 -34.24 17.12
N LEU A 204 26.83 -33.00 17.46
CA LEU A 204 27.38 -32.25 18.59
C LEU A 204 26.61 -32.46 19.90
N VAL A 205 25.40 -33.02 19.84
CA VAL A 205 24.56 -33.28 21.03
C VAL A 205 24.76 -34.70 21.56
N PRO A 206 24.55 -34.95 22.87
CA PRO A 206 24.66 -36.29 23.46
C PRO A 206 23.82 -37.32 22.69
N GLU A 207 24.39 -38.51 22.51
CA GLU A 207 23.78 -39.67 21.82
C GLU A 207 23.41 -39.42 20.35
N GLY A 208 23.71 -38.23 19.81
CA GLY A 208 23.24 -37.80 18.51
C GLY A 208 21.73 -37.88 18.39
N SER A 209 20.95 -37.64 19.45
CA SER A 209 19.50 -37.80 19.41
C SER A 209 18.79 -36.52 18.90
N TYR A 210 17.72 -36.69 18.12
CA TYR A 210 16.88 -35.55 17.73
C TYR A 210 16.15 -34.91 18.92
N ALA A 211 15.95 -35.65 20.01
CA ALA A 211 15.29 -35.14 21.20
C ALA A 211 16.16 -34.10 21.92
N GLU A 212 17.45 -34.38 22.09
CA GLU A 212 18.40 -33.46 22.73
C GLU A 212 18.67 -32.22 21.87
N LEU A 213 18.81 -32.38 20.55
CA LEU A 213 18.94 -31.23 19.65
C LEU A 213 17.67 -30.36 19.69
N ALA A 214 16.48 -30.97 19.71
CA ALA A 214 15.22 -30.25 19.77
C ALA A 214 15.05 -29.48 21.09
N LYS A 215 15.43 -30.09 22.21
CA LYS A 215 15.47 -29.44 23.54
C LYS A 215 16.40 -28.23 23.54
N THR A 216 17.59 -28.36 22.97
CA THR A 216 18.58 -27.28 22.84
C THR A 216 18.04 -26.10 22.03
N LEU A 217 17.38 -26.37 20.90
CA LEU A 217 16.81 -25.34 20.03
C LEU A 217 15.47 -24.78 20.53
N GLY A 218 14.82 -25.43 21.50
CA GLY A 218 13.48 -25.08 21.96
C GLY A 218 12.40 -25.37 20.90
N VAL A 219 12.47 -26.53 20.26
CA VAL A 219 11.52 -26.98 19.22
C VAL A 219 11.00 -28.38 19.53
N ALA A 220 9.92 -28.78 18.87
CA ALA A 220 9.48 -30.18 18.92
C ALA A 220 10.43 -31.08 18.10
N PRO A 221 10.79 -32.29 18.58
CA PRO A 221 11.63 -33.23 17.82
C PRO A 221 11.06 -33.60 16.45
N THR A 222 9.72 -33.58 16.33
CA THR A 222 9.01 -33.82 15.06
C THR A 222 9.38 -32.78 14.00
N LEU A 223 9.62 -31.52 14.37
CA LEU A 223 10.03 -30.48 13.42
C LEU A 223 11.39 -30.81 12.78
N LEU A 224 12.37 -31.22 13.58
CA LEU A 224 13.71 -31.60 13.08
C LEU A 224 13.65 -32.83 12.18
N ARG A 225 12.86 -33.84 12.56
CA ARG A 225 12.63 -35.02 11.71
C ARG A 225 11.99 -34.63 10.38
N ARG A 226 11.05 -33.67 10.37
CA ARG A 226 10.42 -33.17 9.14
C ARG A 226 11.40 -32.41 8.26
N ILE A 227 12.26 -31.58 8.84
CA ILE A 227 13.33 -30.90 8.09
C ILE A 227 14.17 -31.96 7.35
N VAL A 228 14.67 -32.96 8.06
CA VAL A 228 15.56 -33.96 7.45
C VAL A 228 14.83 -34.93 6.50
N ARG A 229 13.65 -35.45 6.87
CA ARG A 229 12.93 -36.45 6.06
C ARG A 229 12.10 -35.85 4.93
N GLU A 230 11.41 -34.74 5.17
CA GLU A 230 10.53 -34.10 4.19
C GLU A 230 11.27 -33.02 3.37
N GLY A 231 12.50 -32.65 3.76
CA GLY A 231 13.27 -31.60 3.09
C GLY A 231 12.67 -30.21 3.30
N ARG A 232 12.18 -29.91 4.52
CA ARG A 232 11.71 -28.56 4.84
C ARG A 232 12.91 -27.65 5.08
N ASP A 233 12.99 -26.56 4.31
CA ASP A 233 14.12 -25.61 4.37
C ASP A 233 13.80 -24.30 5.09
N SER A 234 12.68 -24.24 5.82
CA SER A 234 12.21 -23.02 6.50
C SER A 234 12.38 -23.11 8.01
N MET A 235 12.94 -22.08 8.64
CA MET A 235 13.10 -21.96 10.09
C MET A 235 12.97 -20.50 10.52
N SER A 236 12.48 -20.23 11.73
CA SER A 236 12.48 -18.87 12.25
C SER A 236 13.91 -18.38 12.53
N VAL A 237 14.16 -17.09 12.35
CA VAL A 237 15.49 -16.48 12.58
C VAL A 237 16.02 -16.84 13.95
N GLY A 238 15.21 -16.70 15.01
CA GLY A 238 15.66 -17.01 16.37
C GLY A 238 16.08 -18.47 16.59
N ARG A 239 15.50 -19.42 15.86
CA ARG A 239 15.88 -20.84 15.92
C ARG A 239 17.11 -21.13 15.06
N LEU A 240 17.22 -20.45 13.92
CA LEU A 240 18.38 -20.57 13.03
C LEU A 240 19.65 -20.02 13.69
N LEU A 241 19.54 -18.90 14.42
CA LEU A 241 20.66 -18.37 15.21
C LEU A 241 21.14 -19.36 16.27
N LYS A 242 20.22 -19.92 17.08
CA LYS A 242 20.58 -20.97 18.06
C LYS A 242 21.25 -22.18 17.42
N LEU A 243 20.83 -22.55 16.21
CA LEU A 243 21.43 -23.67 15.46
C LEU A 243 22.86 -23.33 15.03
N LEU A 244 23.11 -22.12 14.54
CA LEU A 244 24.46 -21.67 14.16
C LEU A 244 25.37 -21.47 15.37
N ASP A 245 24.84 -20.94 16.47
CA ASP A 245 25.56 -20.78 17.74
C ASP A 245 26.05 -22.14 18.26
N LEU A 246 25.18 -23.18 18.21
CA LEU A 246 25.55 -24.54 18.58
C LEU A 246 26.65 -25.12 17.68
N LEU A 247 26.64 -24.76 16.39
CA LEU A 247 27.67 -25.16 15.42
C LEU A 247 28.97 -24.35 15.53
N GLY A 248 28.99 -23.25 16.30
CA GLY A 248 30.10 -22.30 16.31
C GLY A 248 30.33 -21.63 14.94
N ALA A 249 29.27 -21.49 14.14
CA ALA A 249 29.34 -21.03 12.77
C ALA A 249 29.02 -19.53 12.65
N PRO A 250 29.80 -18.73 11.88
CA PRO A 250 29.47 -17.33 11.63
C PRO A 250 28.17 -17.21 10.84
N TYR A 251 27.37 -16.17 11.09
CA TYR A 251 26.02 -16.04 10.51
C TYR A 251 26.06 -15.73 9.00
N GLU A 252 27.13 -15.10 8.55
CA GLU A 252 27.40 -14.71 7.16
C GLU A 252 27.43 -15.92 6.21
N ILE A 253 27.78 -17.12 6.71
CA ILE A 253 27.86 -18.32 5.88
C ILE A 253 26.50 -18.71 5.29
N LEU A 254 25.40 -18.30 5.92
CA LEU A 254 24.05 -18.61 5.43
C LEU A 254 23.53 -17.60 4.42
N THR A 255 24.07 -16.39 4.38
CA THR A 255 23.61 -15.33 3.48
C THR A 255 23.42 -15.78 2.02
N PRO A 256 24.40 -16.44 1.35
CA PRO A 256 24.24 -16.90 -0.03
C PRO A 256 23.23 -18.05 -0.18
N HIS A 257 22.82 -18.68 0.92
CA HIS A 257 21.88 -19.79 0.95
C HIS A 257 20.44 -19.37 1.28
N ILE A 258 20.18 -18.09 1.57
CA ILE A 258 18.82 -17.61 1.84
C ILE A 258 18.06 -17.44 0.53
N ARG A 259 17.00 -18.23 0.37
CA ARG A 259 16.09 -18.15 -0.79
C ARG A 259 15.02 -17.10 -0.60
N SER A 260 14.45 -17.01 0.60
CA SER A 260 13.40 -16.05 0.92
C SER A 260 13.31 -15.74 2.40
N VAL A 261 12.75 -14.59 2.74
CA VAL A 261 12.50 -14.15 4.11
C VAL A 261 11.08 -13.60 4.27
N GLY A 262 10.44 -13.90 5.39
CA GLY A 262 9.06 -13.50 5.69
C GLY A 262 8.10 -14.69 5.77
N GLY A 263 6.80 -14.39 5.87
CA GLY A 263 5.73 -15.35 6.11
C GLY A 263 5.44 -16.31 4.93
N LYS A 264 4.18 -16.73 4.80
CA LYS A 264 3.75 -17.63 3.70
C LYS A 264 4.03 -16.99 2.33
N SER A 265 4.16 -17.81 1.29
CA SER A 265 4.73 -17.45 -0.03
C SER A 265 4.32 -16.11 -0.65
N ALA A 266 3.08 -15.64 -0.46
CA ALA A 266 2.63 -14.36 -1.01
C ALA A 266 3.18 -13.12 -0.27
N GLN A 267 3.74 -13.29 0.93
CA GLN A 267 4.25 -12.22 1.79
C GLN A 267 5.78 -12.25 1.90
N ALA A 268 6.44 -13.27 1.36
CA ALA A 268 7.87 -13.44 1.48
C ALA A 268 8.61 -12.60 0.45
N ILE A 269 9.71 -11.98 0.87
CA ILE A 269 10.69 -11.40 -0.02
C ILE A 269 11.53 -12.56 -0.57
N THR A 270 11.45 -12.79 -1.86
CA THR A 270 12.24 -13.81 -2.57
C THR A 270 13.53 -13.19 -3.12
N ASN A 271 14.62 -13.97 -3.14
CA ASN A 271 15.95 -13.47 -3.50
C ASN A 271 16.33 -12.20 -2.70
N PRO A 272 16.28 -12.24 -1.36
CA PRO A 272 16.49 -11.04 -0.57
C PRO A 272 17.92 -10.51 -0.74
N LYS A 273 18.06 -9.19 -0.80
CA LYS A 273 19.35 -8.51 -0.94
C LYS A 273 19.93 -8.25 0.45
N PHE A 274 20.63 -9.23 1.01
CA PHE A 274 21.35 -9.05 2.26
C PHE A 274 22.81 -8.63 2.00
N PRO A 275 23.35 -7.63 2.74
CA PRO A 275 22.62 -6.77 3.67
C PRO A 275 21.57 -5.92 2.95
N ILE A 276 20.41 -5.73 3.60
CA ILE A 276 19.43 -4.74 3.13
C ILE A 276 20.01 -3.38 3.48
N ASP A 277 20.40 -2.62 2.47
CA ASP A 277 20.99 -1.30 2.63
C ASP A 277 20.01 -0.23 2.17
N LEU A 278 19.60 0.65 3.08
CA LEU A 278 18.79 1.82 2.77
C LEU A 278 19.63 3.05 2.39
N TYR A 279 20.94 3.06 2.63
CA TYR A 279 21.79 4.21 2.30
C TYR A 279 22.13 4.29 0.80
N ASN A 280 21.09 4.47 -0.01
CA ASN A 280 21.17 4.69 -1.45
C ASN A 280 19.93 5.47 -1.92
N PRO A 281 19.89 5.95 -3.17
CA PRO A 281 18.74 6.68 -3.70
C PRO A 281 17.40 5.95 -3.56
N GLU A 282 17.34 4.63 -3.74
CA GLU A 282 16.09 3.88 -3.62
C GLU A 282 15.60 3.79 -2.18
N GLY A 283 16.50 3.56 -1.22
CA GLY A 283 16.14 3.59 0.20
C GLY A 283 15.64 4.98 0.64
N ALA A 284 16.22 6.05 0.10
CA ALA A 284 15.76 7.41 0.32
C ALA A 284 14.34 7.65 -0.24
N ARG A 285 14.04 7.16 -1.45
CA ARG A 285 12.67 7.19 -2.00
C ARG A 285 11.69 6.42 -1.13
N LEU A 286 12.08 5.25 -0.62
CA LEU A 286 11.20 4.47 0.26
C LEU A 286 10.93 5.17 1.59
N LEU A 287 11.91 5.86 2.16
CA LEU A 287 11.70 6.68 3.35
C LEU A 287 10.79 7.88 3.07
N ALA A 288 10.96 8.56 1.93
CA ALA A 288 10.04 9.62 1.50
C ALA A 288 8.61 9.07 1.37
N ALA A 289 8.44 7.97 0.62
CA ALA A 289 7.15 7.31 0.47
C ALA A 289 6.54 6.93 1.82
N ALA A 290 7.31 6.36 2.74
CA ALA A 290 6.85 6.01 4.09
C ALA A 290 6.47 7.22 4.94
N LEU A 291 7.19 8.35 4.82
CA LEU A 291 6.94 9.56 5.60
C LEU A 291 5.86 10.47 4.98
N LYS A 292 5.58 10.37 3.68
CA LYS A 292 4.56 11.16 2.96
C LYS A 292 3.25 10.40 2.77
N ASP A 293 3.04 9.74 1.63
CA ASP A 293 1.78 9.04 1.29
C ASP A 293 1.64 7.62 1.88
N GLY A 294 2.69 7.13 2.54
CA GLY A 294 2.74 5.81 3.13
C GLY A 294 2.22 5.72 4.56
N ASP A 295 2.04 4.49 5.04
CA ASP A 295 1.73 4.15 6.43
C ASP A 295 2.45 2.85 6.79
N ILE A 296 2.92 2.74 8.04
CA ILE A 296 3.42 1.49 8.59
C ILE A 296 2.41 1.05 9.64
N THR A 297 1.71 -0.05 9.38
CA THR A 297 0.57 -0.48 10.19
C THR A 297 1.01 -0.87 11.59
N ASN A 298 0.30 -0.37 12.61
CA ASN A 298 0.60 -0.69 14.01
C ASN A 298 0.50 -2.20 14.28
N GLY A 299 1.57 -2.77 14.85
CA GLY A 299 1.63 -4.18 15.29
C GLY A 299 2.11 -5.17 14.23
N ASP A 300 1.55 -5.10 13.01
CA ASP A 300 1.95 -6.01 11.91
C ASP A 300 3.15 -5.48 11.10
N HIS A 301 3.48 -4.19 11.24
CA HIS A 301 4.55 -3.50 10.51
C HIS A 301 4.49 -3.69 8.97
N HIS A 302 3.29 -3.80 8.39
CA HIS A 302 3.14 -3.77 6.95
C HIS A 302 3.32 -2.36 6.41
N PHE A 303 4.00 -2.24 5.27
CA PHE A 303 4.17 -0.96 4.58
C PHE A 303 3.08 -0.79 3.52
N ASP A 304 2.20 0.18 3.74
CA ASP A 304 1.14 0.58 2.83
C ASP A 304 1.54 1.90 2.15
N TYR A 305 1.28 2.06 0.86
CA TYR A 305 1.54 3.28 0.10
C TYR A 305 0.30 3.66 -0.71
N THR A 306 -0.30 4.82 -0.41
CA THR A 306 -1.57 5.26 -1.02
C THR A 306 -1.33 6.42 -1.96
N ASN A 307 -1.28 6.14 -3.27
CA ASN A 307 -1.19 7.16 -4.32
C ASN A 307 -2.01 6.70 -5.53
N TYR A 308 -2.73 7.63 -6.17
CA TYR A 308 -3.58 7.33 -7.33
C TYR A 308 -2.82 7.34 -8.66
N ASP A 309 -1.59 7.87 -8.67
CA ASP A 309 -0.71 7.84 -9.83
C ASP A 309 -0.01 6.48 -9.94
N ASN A 310 -0.36 5.73 -10.99
CA ASN A 310 0.22 4.42 -11.27
C ASN A 310 1.74 4.48 -11.51
N GLU A 311 2.26 5.59 -12.00
CA GLU A 311 3.70 5.77 -12.19
C GLU A 311 4.43 5.87 -10.84
N ASN A 312 3.87 6.61 -9.88
CA ASN A 312 4.43 6.69 -8.54
C ASN A 312 4.37 5.34 -7.82
N ILE A 313 3.26 4.60 -7.97
CA ILE A 313 3.14 3.22 -7.47
C ILE A 313 4.22 2.32 -8.07
N ARG A 314 4.48 2.43 -9.37
CA ARG A 314 5.52 1.67 -10.07
C ARG A 314 6.91 1.99 -9.52
N ILE A 315 7.25 3.28 -9.40
CA ILE A 315 8.54 3.76 -8.87
C ILE A 315 8.78 3.21 -7.45
N VAL A 316 7.80 3.34 -6.55
CA VAL A 316 7.93 2.81 -5.18
C VAL A 316 8.07 1.29 -5.17
N THR A 317 7.34 0.57 -6.04
CA THR A 317 7.47 -0.89 -6.16
C THR A 317 8.86 -1.30 -6.65
N GLU A 318 9.39 -0.61 -7.66
CA GLU A 318 10.74 -0.84 -8.18
C GLU A 318 11.79 -0.55 -7.11
N ALA A 319 11.66 0.54 -6.35
CA ALA A 319 12.53 0.88 -5.22
C ALA A 319 12.52 -0.21 -4.13
N VAL A 320 11.34 -0.73 -3.76
CA VAL A 320 11.24 -1.86 -2.81
C VAL A 320 11.97 -3.07 -3.36
N GLN A 321 11.78 -3.42 -4.63
CA GLN A 321 12.44 -4.58 -5.22
C GLN A 321 13.96 -4.41 -5.34
N GLN A 322 14.41 -3.18 -5.58
CA GLN A 322 15.82 -2.84 -5.63
C GLN A 322 16.51 -2.89 -4.27
N VAL A 323 15.82 -2.54 -3.18
CA VAL A 323 16.39 -2.56 -1.83
C VAL A 323 16.26 -3.94 -1.19
N PHE A 324 15.08 -4.54 -1.27
CA PHE A 324 14.74 -5.73 -0.48
C PHE A 324 14.88 -7.04 -1.26
N GLY A 325 14.61 -7.04 -2.57
CA GLY A 325 14.50 -8.26 -3.40
C GLY A 325 13.11 -8.43 -4.01
N ASP A 326 12.88 -9.56 -4.68
CA ASP A 326 11.63 -9.82 -5.41
C ASP A 326 10.45 -10.00 -4.44
N ILE A 327 9.49 -9.06 -4.44
CA ILE A 327 8.23 -9.13 -3.68
C ILE A 327 7.06 -8.57 -4.52
N GLU A 328 5.90 -9.21 -4.42
CA GLU A 328 4.66 -8.79 -5.09
C GLU A 328 3.78 -8.00 -4.10
N PRO A 329 3.47 -6.72 -4.38
CA PRO A 329 2.56 -5.97 -3.54
C PRO A 329 1.11 -6.43 -3.73
N THR A 330 0.31 -6.30 -2.68
CA THR A 330 -1.16 -6.36 -2.78
C THR A 330 -1.68 -5.02 -3.28
N ILE A 331 -2.47 -5.02 -4.36
CA ILE A 331 -3.08 -3.79 -4.89
C ILE A 331 -4.25 -3.38 -4.00
N LEU A 332 -4.30 -2.10 -3.63
CA LEU A 332 -5.39 -1.51 -2.87
C LEU A 332 -6.35 -0.80 -3.81
N TYR A 333 -7.65 -1.05 -3.65
CA TYR A 333 -8.71 -0.37 -4.41
C TYR A 333 -9.56 0.52 -3.48
N ASP A 334 -10.15 1.57 -4.03
CA ASP A 334 -11.18 2.37 -3.37
C ASP A 334 -12.60 1.80 -3.61
N GLN A 335 -13.62 2.51 -3.12
CA GLN A 335 -15.02 2.10 -3.24
C GLN A 335 -15.53 2.09 -4.70
N ASP A 336 -14.91 2.89 -5.58
CA ASP A 336 -15.25 2.96 -7.00
C ASP A 336 -14.50 1.91 -7.83
N GLY A 337 -13.69 1.05 -7.19
CA GLY A 337 -12.86 0.05 -7.84
C GLY A 337 -11.63 0.63 -8.53
N ARG A 338 -11.26 1.88 -8.25
CA ARG A 338 -10.02 2.49 -8.76
C ARG A 338 -8.85 2.06 -7.88
N GLN A 339 -7.71 1.79 -8.50
CA GLN A 339 -6.48 1.52 -7.76
C GLN A 339 -6.09 2.78 -6.97
N ARG A 340 -5.99 2.65 -5.65
CA ARG A 340 -5.64 3.74 -4.73
C ARG A 340 -4.24 3.61 -4.14
N GLY A 341 -3.57 2.48 -4.35
CA GLY A 341 -2.27 2.23 -3.75
C GLY A 341 -1.84 0.77 -3.77
N ILE A 342 -0.81 0.47 -2.97
CA ILE A 342 -0.21 -0.86 -2.79
C ILE A 342 0.10 -1.13 -1.32
N LYS A 343 0.19 -2.41 -0.97
CA LYS A 343 0.56 -2.91 0.36
C LYS A 343 1.59 -4.01 0.26
N PHE A 344 2.67 -3.90 1.03
CA PHE A 344 3.67 -4.93 1.20
C PHE A 344 3.44 -5.66 2.53
N ASN A 345 2.99 -6.91 2.45
CA ASN A 345 2.66 -7.75 3.61
C ASN A 345 3.90 -8.34 4.32
N SER A 346 5.11 -7.88 4.01
CA SER A 346 6.33 -8.31 4.69
C SER A 346 6.66 -7.35 5.82
N ALA A 347 6.48 -7.79 7.08
CA ALA A 347 6.85 -7.00 8.25
C ALA A 347 8.35 -6.59 8.26
N VAL A 348 9.21 -7.37 7.59
CA VAL A 348 10.64 -7.05 7.42
C VAL A 348 10.82 -5.68 6.76
N ILE A 349 9.96 -5.30 5.80
CA ILE A 349 10.06 -4.01 5.11
C ILE A 349 9.74 -2.88 6.10
N GLY A 350 8.60 -2.96 6.79
CA GLY A 350 8.21 -1.93 7.74
C GLY A 350 9.21 -1.77 8.88
N GLU A 351 9.74 -2.86 9.43
CA GLU A 351 10.72 -2.79 10.52
C GLU A 351 12.06 -2.19 10.10
N VAL A 352 12.53 -2.50 8.89
CA VAL A 352 13.75 -1.90 8.35
C VAL A 352 13.53 -0.40 8.12
N LEU A 353 12.37 0.01 7.61
CA LEU A 353 12.02 1.42 7.46
C LEU A 353 11.93 2.13 8.82
N LEU A 354 11.29 1.52 9.83
CA LEU A 354 11.19 2.06 11.19
C LEU A 354 12.58 2.23 11.82
N ARG A 355 13.47 1.24 11.66
CA ARG A 355 14.87 1.34 12.13
C ARG A 355 15.61 2.49 11.49
N ALA A 356 15.33 2.76 10.21
CA ALA A 356 15.90 3.87 9.46
C ALA A 356 15.20 5.21 9.71
N GLY A 357 14.24 5.32 10.65
CA GLY A 357 13.63 6.58 11.06
C GLY A 357 12.25 6.86 10.48
N ALA A 358 11.61 5.90 9.79
CA ALA A 358 10.19 6.00 9.48
C ALA A 358 9.34 5.96 10.77
N VAL A 359 8.07 6.38 10.66
CA VAL A 359 7.17 6.46 11.81
C VAL A 359 6.01 5.50 11.64
N GLU A 360 5.70 4.76 12.69
CA GLU A 360 4.57 3.82 12.73
C GLU A 360 3.24 4.56 12.93
N GLY A 361 2.20 4.15 12.22
CA GLY A 361 0.84 4.65 12.34
C GLY A 361 0.68 6.12 11.96
N ARG A 362 -0.22 6.81 12.68
CA ARG A 362 -0.71 8.13 12.25
C ARG A 362 0.32 9.25 12.43
N LYS A 363 1.08 9.52 11.37
CA LYS A 363 2.09 10.59 11.29
C LYS A 363 1.57 11.98 11.66
N ALA A 364 0.34 12.31 11.27
CA ALA A 364 -0.25 13.61 11.60
C ALA A 364 -0.44 13.84 13.11
N GLU A 365 -0.47 12.78 13.93
CA GLU A 365 -0.67 12.86 15.39
C GLU A 365 0.66 12.87 16.16
N LYS A 366 1.78 12.74 15.43
CA LYS A 366 3.13 12.64 16.01
C LYS A 366 3.96 13.82 15.55
N ASP A 367 4.82 14.32 16.43
CA ASP A 367 5.95 15.16 16.03
C ASP A 367 7.16 14.25 15.83
N TYR A 368 7.75 14.31 14.64
CA TYR A 368 8.84 13.42 14.25
C TYR A 368 9.88 14.18 13.43
N HIS A 369 11.07 13.61 13.39
CA HIS A 369 12.23 14.17 12.71
C HIS A 369 12.44 13.50 11.35
N LEU A 370 13.11 14.21 10.47
CA LEU A 370 13.69 13.69 9.24
C LEU A 370 14.77 12.64 9.60
N PRO A 371 14.82 11.48 8.92
CA PRO A 371 15.83 10.47 9.17
C PRO A 371 17.25 10.99 9.02
N ASP A 372 18.15 10.54 9.91
CA ASP A 372 19.57 10.95 9.91
C ASP A 372 20.26 10.67 8.57
N MET A 373 19.87 9.58 7.89
CA MET A 373 20.43 9.26 6.58
C MET A 373 20.04 10.26 5.48
N ILE A 374 18.97 11.04 5.67
CA ILE A 374 18.60 12.14 4.77
C ILE A 374 19.30 13.42 5.23
N LYS A 375 19.27 13.72 6.54
CA LYS A 375 19.97 14.88 7.12
C LYS A 375 21.46 14.91 6.77
N HIS A 376 22.12 13.77 6.87
CA HIS A 376 23.57 13.64 6.69
C HIS A 376 23.96 12.85 5.45
N GLY A 377 22.98 12.46 4.63
CA GLY A 377 23.24 11.74 3.38
C GLY A 377 23.89 12.62 2.32
N ASP A 378 24.53 11.96 1.35
CA ASP A 378 25.06 12.65 0.19
C ASP A 378 23.95 13.20 -0.73
N TYR A 379 24.36 14.01 -1.70
CA TYR A 379 23.45 14.67 -2.64
C TYR A 379 22.50 13.68 -3.37
N PRO A 380 22.96 12.54 -3.92
CA PRO A 380 22.06 11.55 -4.54
C PRO A 380 20.95 11.04 -3.60
N VAL A 381 21.28 10.72 -2.35
CA VAL A 381 20.32 10.27 -1.33
C VAL A 381 19.30 11.37 -1.02
N ARG A 382 19.77 12.58 -0.71
CA ARG A 382 18.90 13.74 -0.43
C ARG A 382 18.00 14.07 -1.63
N ASN A 383 18.57 14.05 -2.84
CA ASN A 383 17.82 14.38 -4.04
C ASN A 383 16.72 13.37 -4.34
N ALA A 384 16.98 12.08 -4.17
CA ALA A 384 15.98 11.04 -4.36
C ALA A 384 14.84 11.14 -3.32
N TYR A 385 15.16 11.50 -2.08
CA TYR A 385 14.16 11.79 -1.05
C TYR A 385 13.22 12.94 -1.46
N PHE A 386 13.77 14.11 -1.82
CA PHE A 386 12.94 15.27 -2.16
C PHE A 386 12.19 15.10 -3.47
N GLU A 387 12.75 14.36 -4.43
CA GLU A 387 12.06 14.04 -5.67
C GLU A 387 10.78 13.24 -5.40
N GLN A 388 10.85 12.20 -4.56
CA GLN A 388 9.67 11.44 -4.15
C GLN A 388 8.74 12.27 -3.25
N ALA A 389 9.28 13.06 -2.31
CA ALA A 389 8.46 13.90 -1.44
C ALA A 389 7.61 14.93 -2.20
N ILE A 390 8.14 15.49 -3.29
CA ILE A 390 7.40 16.40 -4.17
C ILE A 390 6.35 15.67 -4.99
N ARG A 391 6.56 14.40 -5.36
CA ARG A 391 5.56 13.58 -6.06
C ARG A 391 4.37 13.24 -5.17
N ASP A 392 4.63 12.97 -3.90
CA ASP A 392 3.62 12.50 -2.95
C ASP A 392 2.80 13.68 -2.41
N ASP A 393 3.47 14.61 -1.75
CA ASP A 393 2.83 15.69 -0.99
C ASP A 393 2.96 17.07 -1.68
N GLY A 394 3.57 17.11 -2.86
CA GLY A 394 3.98 18.33 -3.51
C GLY A 394 3.43 18.58 -4.91
N ASN A 395 3.88 19.68 -5.50
CA ASN A 395 3.64 19.99 -6.90
C ASN A 395 4.73 20.92 -7.45
N ARG A 396 5.07 20.73 -8.73
CA ARG A 396 5.91 21.65 -9.52
C ARG A 396 4.99 22.49 -10.40
N ASP A 397 4.95 23.79 -10.14
CA ASP A 397 4.12 24.77 -10.83
C ASP A 397 5.03 25.60 -11.73
N TYR A 398 5.15 25.19 -13.00
CA TYR A 398 6.02 25.82 -13.99
C TYR A 398 5.54 27.21 -14.43
N GLU A 399 4.23 27.46 -14.36
CA GLU A 399 3.64 28.75 -14.73
C GLU A 399 4.00 29.84 -13.72
N ASN A 400 3.96 29.49 -12.42
CA ASN A 400 4.28 30.43 -11.34
C ASN A 400 5.70 30.25 -10.78
N TYR A 401 6.52 29.39 -11.40
CA TYR A 401 7.87 29.06 -10.96
C TYR A 401 7.95 28.72 -9.46
N ARG A 402 7.16 27.72 -9.05
CA ARG A 402 7.01 27.35 -7.65
C ARG A 402 7.07 25.84 -7.44
N ILE A 403 7.87 25.40 -6.46
CA ILE A 403 7.78 24.05 -5.90
C ILE A 403 7.10 24.16 -4.55
N LYS A 404 6.16 23.27 -4.26
CA LYS A 404 5.46 23.21 -2.98
C LYS A 404 5.47 21.78 -2.45
N ILE A 405 5.63 21.62 -1.13
CA ILE A 405 5.36 20.37 -0.40
C ILE A 405 4.38 20.71 0.73
N THR A 406 3.28 19.98 0.83
CA THR A 406 2.26 20.17 1.87
C THR A 406 2.47 19.16 2.99
N CYS A 407 2.30 19.55 4.24
CA CYS A 407 2.21 18.59 5.34
C CYS A 407 1.17 19.06 6.36
N ALA A 408 0.52 18.12 7.03
CA ALA A 408 -0.49 18.40 8.04
C ALA A 408 -0.17 17.70 9.37
N GLN A 409 -0.45 18.40 10.47
CA GLN A 409 -0.25 17.92 11.84
C GLN A 409 -1.48 18.27 12.68
N GLU A 410 -1.76 17.46 13.70
CA GLU A 410 -2.80 17.69 14.68
C GLU A 410 -2.50 18.95 15.50
N LEU A 411 -3.53 19.78 15.68
CA LEU A 411 -3.46 21.04 16.43
C LEU A 411 -4.27 21.01 17.72
N LYS A 412 -5.06 19.95 17.98
CA LYS A 412 -6.07 19.94 19.05
C LYS A 412 -5.51 20.27 20.43
N SER A 413 -4.30 19.80 20.76
CA SER A 413 -3.63 20.09 22.03
C SER A 413 -2.92 21.45 22.07
N LYS A 414 -2.71 22.10 20.92
CA LYS A 414 -1.99 23.38 20.79
C LYS A 414 -2.93 24.59 20.81
N VAL A 415 -4.17 24.42 20.33
CA VAL A 415 -5.14 25.53 20.21
C VAL A 415 -5.81 25.89 21.53
N LYS A 416 -5.95 27.19 21.78
CA LYS A 416 -6.68 27.76 22.92
C LYS A 416 -8.17 27.93 22.61
N LYS A 417 -8.97 28.19 23.64
CA LYS A 417 -10.41 28.47 23.49
C LYS A 417 -10.67 29.68 22.58
N GLU A 418 -9.87 30.75 22.66
CA GLU A 418 -10.01 31.90 21.74
C GLU A 418 -9.75 31.52 20.27
N HIS A 419 -8.80 30.62 19.99
CA HIS A 419 -8.54 30.14 18.63
C HIS A 419 -9.69 29.31 18.07
N LEU A 420 -10.31 28.48 18.92
CA LEU A 420 -11.50 27.72 18.53
C LEU A 420 -12.64 28.66 18.14
N ARG A 421 -12.87 29.73 18.89
CA ARG A 421 -13.87 30.75 18.53
C ARG A 421 -13.57 31.40 17.18
N VAL A 422 -12.30 31.68 16.88
CA VAL A 422 -11.88 32.18 15.56
C VAL A 422 -12.24 31.18 14.45
N ILE A 423 -11.97 29.89 14.65
CA ILE A 423 -12.25 28.84 13.67
C ILE A 423 -13.76 28.67 13.47
N GLU A 424 -14.55 28.65 14.53
CA GLU A 424 -16.02 28.52 14.49
C GLU A 424 -16.70 29.73 13.82
N ASN A 425 -16.14 30.94 13.98
CA ASN A 425 -16.64 32.16 13.35
C ASN A 425 -16.00 32.44 11.98
N SER A 426 -15.09 31.59 11.53
CA SER A 426 -14.58 31.65 10.17
C SER A 426 -15.58 30.95 9.25
N ASN A 427 -15.86 31.53 8.09
CA ASN A 427 -16.69 30.87 7.07
C ASN A 427 -15.94 29.65 6.54
N LEU A 428 -16.12 28.49 7.18
CA LEU A 428 -15.47 27.25 6.80
C LEU A 428 -15.97 26.81 5.43
N GLU A 429 -15.04 26.58 4.51
CA GLU A 429 -15.34 26.07 3.18
C GLU A 429 -15.38 24.55 3.21
N GLU A 430 -16.41 23.95 2.60
CA GLU A 430 -16.40 22.53 2.30
C GLU A 430 -15.39 22.21 1.20
N LYS A 431 -14.49 21.27 1.48
CA LYS A 431 -13.50 20.77 0.55
C LYS A 431 -13.59 19.26 0.45
N ARG A 432 -13.86 18.78 -0.76
CA ARG A 432 -13.85 17.34 -1.08
C ARG A 432 -12.43 16.90 -1.40
N PHE A 433 -11.90 15.94 -0.65
CA PHE A 433 -10.58 15.35 -0.90
C PHE A 433 -10.66 14.26 -1.97
N PRO A 434 -9.53 13.86 -2.59
CA PRO A 434 -9.50 12.75 -3.55
C PRO A 434 -10.10 11.45 -2.99
N SER A 435 -9.99 11.23 -1.67
CA SER A 435 -10.62 10.12 -0.96
C SER A 435 -12.14 10.25 -0.79
N GLN A 436 -12.79 11.22 -1.44
CA GLN A 436 -14.20 11.59 -1.30
C GLN A 436 -14.62 12.15 0.06
N ALA A 437 -13.70 12.23 1.02
CA ALA A 437 -13.98 12.79 2.34
C ALA A 437 -14.22 14.30 2.23
N ILE A 438 -15.32 14.76 2.83
CA ILE A 438 -15.62 16.18 2.97
C ILE A 438 -14.94 16.68 4.24
N LYS A 439 -14.27 17.84 4.15
CA LYS A 439 -13.71 18.53 5.32
C LYS A 439 -14.11 19.99 5.30
N LEU A 440 -14.28 20.55 6.49
CA LEU A 440 -14.47 21.98 6.69
C LEU A 440 -13.11 22.64 6.86
N VAL A 441 -12.83 23.66 6.04
CA VAL A 441 -11.51 24.26 5.90
C VAL A 441 -11.56 25.77 6.12
N MET A 442 -10.68 26.26 6.97
CA MET A 442 -10.35 27.67 7.14
C MET A 442 -9.03 27.96 6.41
N ARG A 443 -9.06 28.76 5.35
CA ARG A 443 -7.84 29.16 4.62
C ARG A 443 -7.24 30.44 5.19
N PHE A 444 -5.92 30.49 5.27
CA PHE A 444 -5.20 31.73 5.58
C PHE A 444 -5.01 32.55 4.30
N THR A 445 -5.90 33.51 4.07
CA THR A 445 -5.83 34.46 2.96
C THR A 445 -5.80 35.88 3.51
N GLY A 446 -5.29 36.85 2.73
CA GLY A 446 -5.22 38.26 3.16
C GLY A 446 -6.57 38.93 3.45
N GLY A 447 -7.70 38.25 3.19
CA GLY A 447 -9.04 38.71 3.53
C GLY A 447 -9.69 38.02 4.74
N THR A 448 -9.10 36.94 5.27
CA THR A 448 -9.74 36.13 6.31
C THR A 448 -9.93 36.93 7.61
N GLU A 449 -8.92 37.70 8.02
CA GLU A 449 -8.98 38.57 9.21
C GLU A 449 -10.11 39.62 9.14
N LYS A 450 -10.27 40.25 7.97
CA LYS A 450 -11.25 41.34 7.77
C LYS A 450 -12.69 40.88 7.91
N ARG A 451 -12.94 39.58 7.69
CA ARG A 451 -14.26 38.94 7.81
C ARG A 451 -14.61 38.55 9.24
N LEU A 452 -13.63 38.54 10.16
CA LEU A 452 -13.86 38.19 11.56
C LEU A 452 -14.39 39.41 12.35
N PRO A 453 -15.25 39.17 13.36
CA PRO A 453 -15.59 40.18 14.37
C PRO A 453 -14.34 40.84 14.95
N ARG A 454 -14.41 42.15 15.26
CA ARG A 454 -13.24 42.94 15.68
C ARG A 454 -12.59 42.35 16.93
N GLU A 455 -13.40 41.83 17.85
CA GLU A 455 -12.99 41.17 19.08
C GLU A 455 -12.22 39.86 18.88
N LEU A 456 -12.34 39.21 17.71
CA LEU A 456 -11.65 37.96 17.38
C LEU A 456 -10.34 38.19 16.60
N ARG A 457 -10.08 39.40 16.10
CA ARG A 457 -8.87 39.69 15.30
C ARG A 457 -7.57 39.47 16.08
N PRO A 458 -7.43 39.89 17.35
CA PRO A 458 -6.20 39.60 18.10
C PRO A 458 -5.94 38.09 18.27
N ALA A 459 -7.01 37.30 18.47
CA ALA A 459 -6.90 35.85 18.56
C ALA A 459 -6.55 35.20 17.21
N TYR A 460 -7.01 35.76 16.09
CA TYR A 460 -6.63 35.33 14.76
C TYR A 460 -5.16 35.64 14.47
N GLU A 461 -4.69 36.85 14.80
CA GLU A 461 -3.28 37.23 14.67
C GLU A 461 -2.37 36.33 15.51
N ASP A 462 -2.73 36.06 16.77
CA ASP A 462 -2.01 35.10 17.62
C ASP A 462 -2.01 33.68 17.01
N LEU A 463 -3.15 33.21 16.48
CA LEU A 463 -3.26 31.91 15.81
C LEU A 463 -2.32 31.80 14.61
N VAL A 464 -2.35 32.81 13.72
CA VAL A 464 -1.50 32.84 12.51
C VAL A 464 -0.02 32.94 12.90
N SER A 465 0.31 33.79 13.88
CA SER A 465 1.67 33.94 14.39
C SER A 465 2.20 32.61 14.95
N LYS A 466 1.42 31.92 15.77
CA LYS A 466 1.80 30.62 16.33
C LYS A 466 1.96 29.55 15.28
N MET A 467 1.05 29.47 14.31
CA MET A 467 1.22 28.54 13.19
C MET A 467 2.45 28.86 12.34
N SER A 468 2.82 30.13 12.21
CA SER A 468 3.96 30.56 11.40
C SER A 468 5.30 30.40 12.09
N ASN A 469 5.35 30.40 13.43
CA ASN A 469 6.61 30.47 14.19
C ASN A 469 6.79 29.30 15.17
N GLU A 470 5.76 28.97 15.93
CA GLU A 470 5.85 28.04 17.06
C GLU A 470 5.45 26.61 16.67
N TRP A 471 4.34 26.46 15.95
CA TRP A 471 3.69 25.16 15.73
C TRP A 471 4.09 24.47 14.44
N ILE A 472 5.07 25.00 13.71
CA ILE A 472 5.60 24.36 12.50
C ILE A 472 6.10 22.95 12.88
N PRO A 473 5.62 21.88 12.21
CA PRO A 473 6.09 20.51 12.45
C PRO A 473 7.61 20.40 12.31
N THR A 474 8.24 19.63 13.20
CA THR A 474 9.70 19.54 13.26
C THR A 474 10.30 19.04 11.95
N ILE A 475 9.73 18.00 11.34
CA ILE A 475 10.16 17.51 10.01
C ILE A 475 10.15 18.60 8.94
N LEU A 476 9.21 19.54 8.95
CA LEU A 476 9.17 20.59 7.90
C LEU A 476 10.29 21.61 8.06
N LYS A 477 10.67 21.93 9.30
CA LYS A 477 11.83 22.80 9.55
C LYS A 477 13.10 22.16 9.01
N GLU A 478 13.28 20.88 9.32
CA GLU A 478 14.43 20.10 8.86
C GLU A 478 14.44 19.89 7.34
N GLU A 479 13.29 19.59 6.72
CA GLU A 479 13.19 19.51 5.26
C GLU A 479 13.52 20.83 4.58
N ALA A 480 13.03 21.96 5.11
CA ALA A 480 13.32 23.27 4.55
C ALA A 480 14.83 23.60 4.65
N GLU A 481 15.46 23.33 5.79
CA GLU A 481 16.90 23.51 5.99
C GLU A 481 17.72 22.67 5.00
N ILE A 482 17.44 21.37 4.89
CA ILE A 482 18.16 20.48 3.99
C ILE A 482 17.90 20.85 2.52
N MET A 483 16.70 21.33 2.16
CA MET A 483 16.43 21.85 0.82
C MET A 483 17.25 23.11 0.52
N GLN A 484 17.33 24.06 1.45
CA GLN A 484 18.15 25.26 1.28
C GLN A 484 19.63 24.90 1.08
N GLU A 485 20.17 24.02 1.93
CA GLU A 485 21.56 23.55 1.85
C GLU A 485 21.84 22.82 0.53
N THR A 486 21.01 21.81 0.20
CA THR A 486 21.27 20.89 -0.92
C THR A 486 21.15 21.57 -2.27
N TYR A 487 20.13 22.43 -2.43
CA TYR A 487 19.83 23.06 -3.72
C TYR A 487 20.35 24.50 -3.81
N ASN A 488 20.84 25.06 -2.70
CA ASN A 488 21.25 26.46 -2.58
C ASN A 488 20.13 27.39 -3.10
N VAL A 489 18.92 27.23 -2.54
CA VAL A 489 17.71 27.98 -2.91
C VAL A 489 17.07 28.59 -1.67
N GLU A 490 16.31 29.67 -1.85
CA GLU A 490 15.50 30.22 -0.76
C GLU A 490 14.23 29.36 -0.58
N VAL A 491 14.01 28.90 0.64
CA VAL A 491 12.85 28.08 1.02
C VAL A 491 12.07 28.80 2.11
N VAL A 492 10.74 28.89 1.94
CA VAL A 492 9.84 29.54 2.90
C VAL A 492 8.78 28.54 3.36
N ILE A 493 8.51 28.51 4.68
CA ILE A 493 7.39 27.76 5.26
C ILE A 493 6.24 28.73 5.50
N ARG A 494 5.03 28.42 5.02
CA ARG A 494 3.82 29.22 5.30
C ARG A 494 2.67 28.35 5.81
N PRO A 495 1.89 28.81 6.82
CA PRO A 495 0.64 28.16 7.14
C PRO A 495 -0.32 28.27 5.95
N LYS A 496 -1.03 27.18 5.65
CA LYS A 496 -1.92 27.07 4.49
C LYS A 496 -3.38 27.15 4.90
N GLU A 497 -3.78 26.22 5.76
CA GLU A 497 -5.16 26.05 6.17
C GLU A 497 -5.25 25.32 7.51
N ILE A 498 -6.36 25.53 8.24
CA ILE A 498 -6.81 24.67 9.32
C ILE A 498 -8.02 23.91 8.81
N TYR A 499 -8.14 22.62 9.13
CA TYR A 499 -9.32 21.85 8.78
C TYR A 499 -9.79 20.93 9.91
N VAL A 500 -11.11 20.73 9.98
CA VAL A 500 -11.78 19.84 10.91
C VAL A 500 -12.18 18.57 10.17
N GLY A 501 -11.65 17.42 10.59
CA GLY A 501 -12.07 16.12 10.05
C GLY A 501 -13.17 15.51 10.92
N GLU A 502 -14.22 14.98 10.31
CA GLU A 502 -15.41 14.40 10.98
C GLU A 502 -15.09 13.47 12.17
N LYS A 503 -13.99 12.71 12.08
CA LYS A 503 -13.56 11.76 13.13
C LYS A 503 -12.16 12.06 13.70
N ARG A 504 -11.49 13.12 13.24
CA ARG A 504 -10.01 13.21 13.30
C ARG A 504 -9.47 14.52 13.88
N GLY A 505 -10.33 15.26 14.58
CA GLY A 505 -9.95 16.48 15.29
C GLY A 505 -9.54 17.63 14.37
N LEU A 506 -8.92 18.64 14.99
CA LEU A 506 -8.44 19.84 14.34
C LEU A 506 -7.01 19.64 13.83
N ARG A 507 -6.76 19.97 12.56
CA ARG A 507 -5.44 19.84 11.95
C ARG A 507 -5.02 21.14 11.27
N GLY A 508 -3.73 21.45 11.37
CA GLY A 508 -3.09 22.52 10.63
C GLY A 508 -2.34 21.94 9.44
N ALA A 509 -2.31 22.67 8.33
CA ALA A 509 -1.49 22.36 7.18
C ALA A 509 -0.53 23.51 6.87
N TRP A 510 0.69 23.16 6.48
CA TRP A 510 1.75 24.08 6.07
C TRP A 510 2.22 23.73 4.68
N ASN A 511 2.78 24.72 3.99
CA ASN A 511 3.51 24.54 2.74
C ASN A 511 4.98 24.89 2.96
N ILE A 512 5.89 24.01 2.57
CA ILE A 512 7.26 24.37 2.21
C ILE A 512 7.21 24.85 0.76
N MET A 513 7.79 26.01 0.47
CA MET A 513 7.77 26.61 -0.86
C MET A 513 9.15 27.08 -1.31
N VAL A 514 9.49 26.76 -2.55
CA VAL A 514 10.57 27.40 -3.30
C VAL A 514 9.92 28.29 -4.33
N GLU A 515 10.15 29.60 -4.20
CA GLU A 515 9.56 30.64 -5.05
C GLU A 515 10.68 31.39 -5.79
N ARG A 516 10.28 32.18 -6.79
CA ARG A 516 11.13 32.88 -7.78
C ARG A 516 11.71 31.95 -8.84
N LYS A 517 11.71 32.46 -10.08
CA LYS A 517 12.15 31.76 -11.28
C LYS A 517 13.53 31.11 -11.14
N GLU A 518 14.52 31.87 -10.66
CA GLU A 518 15.89 31.38 -10.52
C GLU A 518 16.01 30.18 -9.57
N ASN A 519 15.41 30.26 -8.38
CA ASN A 519 15.42 29.17 -7.40
C ASN A 519 14.69 27.94 -7.93
N PHE A 520 13.52 28.15 -8.54
CA PHE A 520 12.74 27.08 -9.15
C PHE A 520 13.53 26.34 -10.23
N GLU A 521 14.06 27.06 -11.22
CA GLU A 521 14.82 26.48 -12.33
C GLU A 521 16.08 25.77 -11.85
N LYS A 522 16.77 26.35 -10.85
CA LYS A 522 17.94 25.75 -10.21
C LYS A 522 17.60 24.41 -9.56
N MET A 523 16.53 24.36 -8.77
CA MET A 523 16.11 23.15 -8.08
C MET A 523 15.57 22.09 -9.06
N VAL A 524 14.73 22.46 -10.03
CA VAL A 524 14.21 21.52 -11.04
C VAL A 524 15.34 20.87 -11.83
N ARG A 525 16.30 21.67 -12.32
CA ARG A 525 17.48 21.15 -13.04
C ARG A 525 18.26 20.13 -12.21
N GLN A 526 18.40 20.37 -10.91
CA GLN A 526 19.08 19.49 -9.96
C GLN A 526 18.30 18.20 -9.70
N LEU A 527 16.98 18.30 -9.46
CA LEU A 527 16.08 17.16 -9.31
C LEU A 527 16.10 16.25 -10.54
N ASP A 528 16.07 16.82 -11.73
CA ASP A 528 16.01 16.08 -13.00
C ASP A 528 17.37 15.47 -13.41
N SER A 529 18.47 15.96 -12.84
CA SER A 529 19.82 15.50 -13.19
C SER A 529 20.08 14.04 -12.81
N VAL A 530 19.42 13.53 -11.76
CA VAL A 530 19.56 12.14 -11.30
C VAL A 530 18.94 11.16 -12.29
N TRP A 531 17.86 11.55 -12.97
CA TRP A 531 17.23 10.73 -14.00
C TRP A 531 18.07 10.65 -15.28
N LYS A 532 18.73 11.75 -15.65
CA LYS A 532 19.52 11.83 -16.90
C LYS A 532 20.86 11.08 -16.81
N LYS A 533 21.51 11.04 -15.66
CA LYS A 533 22.81 10.35 -15.50
C LYS A 533 22.72 8.83 -15.29
N GLY A 534 21.52 8.29 -15.07
CA GLY A 534 21.27 6.85 -14.91
C GLY A 534 20.55 6.17 -16.08
N GLY A 535 20.26 6.91 -17.17
CA GLY A 535 19.34 6.49 -18.22
C GLY A 535 19.91 5.61 -19.34
N ASP A 536 21.22 5.62 -19.58
CA ASP A 536 21.84 4.83 -20.65
C ASP A 536 22.69 3.66 -20.10
N LYS A 537 22.00 2.72 -19.46
CA LYS A 537 22.39 1.31 -19.49
C LYS A 537 21.21 0.50 -20.03
N GLY A 538 20.84 0.78 -21.27
CA GLY A 538 19.93 0.00 -22.09
C GLY A 538 20.71 -0.96 -22.98
#